data_AF-A0A1E5TCA8-F1
#
_entry.id   AF-A0A1E5TCA8-F1
#
_cell.length_a   1.000
_cell.length_b   1.000
_cell.length_c   1.000
_cell.angle_alpha   90.00
_cell.angle_beta   90.00
_cell.angle_gamma   90.00
#
_symmetry.space_group_name_H-M   'P 1'
#
loop_
_entity.id
_entity.type
_entity.pdbx_description
1 polymer ?
#
loop_
_entity_poly.entity_id
_entity_poly.type
_entity_poly.pdbx_seq_one_letter_code
_entity_poly.pdbx_strand_id
1 'polypeptide(L)'
;MNLLLVEAAKKLGTDKEIMDSYWAYHEREQNWFFSPNPNLNQASRRPASFDNWSSWDRLSTKQKMTLSTLAGFKNDATDIKRNKNHFSKLREAYISKWRTDLYSIFWANDSNEKLWLCNVFVGDAIYLCNGKNFTSGNNHYYDPKQIYNGQSFLKKRNSFKNVQAGDICVFGTSHVEIITKIHKNWIADDGFCSIGAGRGGNRDDMGLIKCDSFFSFGKRELDNDNHTYFQI
;
A
#
# COMPACT_ATOMS: atom_id res chain seq x y z
N MET A 1 -2.31 20.05 11.88
CA MET A 1 -3.13 19.18 11.02
C MET A 1 -2.41 18.97 9.70
N ASN A 2 -2.08 17.72 9.35
CA ASN A 2 -1.37 17.42 8.09
C ASN A 2 -2.40 16.98 7.03
N LEU A 3 -3.08 17.96 6.43
CA LEU A 3 -4.09 17.69 5.40
C LEU A 3 -3.48 17.06 4.14
N LEU A 4 -2.20 17.34 3.84
CA LEU A 4 -1.49 16.77 2.70
C LEU A 4 -1.38 15.25 2.79
N LEU A 5 -1.11 14.69 3.98
CA LEU A 5 -1.09 13.24 4.15
C LEU A 5 -2.47 12.62 3.95
N VAL A 6 -3.53 13.28 4.43
CA VAL A 6 -4.91 12.82 4.24
C VAL A 6 -5.29 12.83 2.76
N GLU A 7 -4.92 13.87 2.03
CA GLU A 7 -5.15 13.97 0.58
C GLU A 7 -4.36 12.91 -0.20
N ALA A 8 -3.09 12.70 0.14
CA ALA A 8 -2.26 11.65 -0.46
C ALA A 8 -2.85 10.26 -0.20
N ALA A 9 -3.29 9.98 1.03
CA ALA A 9 -3.93 8.72 1.39
C ALA A 9 -5.26 8.51 0.64
N LYS A 10 -6.09 9.55 0.51
CA LYS A 10 -7.33 9.49 -0.28
C LYS A 10 -7.04 9.22 -1.76
N LYS A 11 -6.09 9.95 -2.34
CA LYS A 11 -5.65 9.75 -3.74
C LYS A 11 -5.18 8.31 -3.96
N LEU A 12 -4.33 7.80 -3.06
CA LEU A 12 -3.84 6.42 -3.08
C LEU A 12 -5.00 5.41 -2.97
N GLY A 13 -5.93 5.61 -2.04
CA GLY A 13 -7.09 4.73 -1.86
C GLY A 13 -8.04 4.69 -3.06
N THR A 14 -8.08 5.75 -3.86
CA THR A 14 -8.83 5.80 -5.13
C THR A 14 -8.05 5.33 -6.35
N ASP A 15 -6.74 5.07 -6.21
CA ASP A 15 -5.88 4.63 -7.32
C ASP A 15 -6.12 3.13 -7.58
N LYS A 16 -6.97 2.84 -8.57
CA LYS A 16 -7.40 1.47 -8.87
C LYS A 16 -6.23 0.56 -9.24
N GLU A 17 -5.23 1.05 -9.98
CA GLU A 17 -4.08 0.23 -10.40
C GLU A 17 -3.24 -0.21 -9.19
N ILE A 18 -3.01 0.70 -8.24
CA ILE A 18 -2.29 0.37 -7.01
C ILE A 18 -3.14 -0.54 -6.11
N MET A 19 -4.39 -0.17 -5.82
CA MET A 19 -5.25 -0.95 -4.92
C MET A 19 -5.56 -2.36 -5.46
N ASP A 20 -5.75 -2.52 -6.78
CA ASP A 20 -5.90 -3.84 -7.38
C ASP A 20 -4.61 -4.67 -7.24
N SER A 21 -3.44 -4.06 -7.48
CA SER A 21 -2.17 -4.77 -7.33
C SER A 21 -1.89 -5.19 -5.88
N TYR A 22 -2.31 -4.36 -4.91
CA TYR A 22 -2.24 -4.69 -3.49
C TYR A 22 -3.10 -5.91 -3.17
N TRP A 23 -4.34 -5.91 -3.67
CA TRP A 23 -5.24 -7.04 -3.45
C TRP A 23 -4.73 -8.32 -4.11
N ALA A 24 -4.30 -8.26 -5.37
CA ALA A 24 -3.77 -9.42 -6.08
C ALA A 24 -2.50 -9.98 -5.39
N TYR A 25 -1.66 -9.12 -4.80
CA TYR A 25 -0.53 -9.54 -3.98
C TYR A 25 -0.97 -10.18 -2.65
N HIS A 26 -1.96 -9.58 -1.98
CA HIS A 26 -2.54 -10.09 -0.75
C HIS A 26 -3.11 -11.51 -0.92
N GLU A 27 -3.85 -11.74 -2.02
CA GLU A 27 -4.43 -13.04 -2.40
C GLU A 27 -3.44 -14.01 -3.06
N ARG A 28 -2.15 -13.62 -3.19
CA ARG A 28 -1.09 -14.43 -3.83
C ARG A 28 -1.35 -14.77 -5.31
N GLU A 29 -2.22 -14.04 -5.98
CA GLU A 29 -2.42 -14.14 -7.43
C GLU A 29 -1.17 -13.67 -8.19
N GLN A 30 -0.42 -12.74 -7.59
CA GLN A 30 0.88 -12.27 -8.06
C GLN A 30 1.86 -12.09 -6.90
N ASN A 31 3.16 -12.12 -7.20
CA ASN A 31 4.25 -12.02 -6.22
C ASN A 31 4.89 -10.62 -6.17
N TRP A 32 4.22 -9.63 -6.73
CA TRP A 32 4.62 -8.23 -6.71
C TRP A 32 3.40 -7.35 -6.50
N PHE A 33 3.60 -6.08 -6.12
CA PHE A 33 2.55 -5.05 -6.13
C PHE A 33 3.12 -3.74 -6.67
N PHE A 34 2.27 -2.78 -7.05
CA PHE A 34 2.73 -1.47 -7.49
C PHE A 34 2.96 -0.51 -6.34
N SER A 35 4.05 0.26 -6.38
CA SER A 35 4.31 1.37 -5.48
C SER A 35 4.88 2.55 -6.27
N PRO A 36 4.57 3.81 -5.88
CA PRO A 36 5.24 4.98 -6.40
C PRO A 36 6.66 5.18 -5.82
N ASN A 37 7.03 4.46 -4.75
CA ASN A 37 8.31 4.64 -4.07
C ASN A 37 9.42 3.78 -4.73
N PRO A 38 10.40 4.40 -5.42
CA PRO A 38 11.49 3.69 -6.07
C PRO A 38 12.51 3.11 -5.10
N ASN A 39 12.51 3.55 -3.84
CA ASN A 39 13.54 3.22 -2.86
C ASN A 39 13.29 1.88 -2.16
N LEU A 40 12.17 1.22 -2.45
CA LEU A 40 11.85 -0.06 -1.87
C LEU A 40 12.79 -1.15 -2.40
N ASN A 41 13.13 -2.09 -1.51
CA ASN A 41 13.89 -3.26 -1.92
C ASN A 41 13.18 -4.00 -3.06
N GLN A 42 13.98 -4.57 -3.95
CA GLN A 42 13.50 -5.33 -5.11
C GLN A 42 12.62 -4.54 -6.10
N ALA A 43 12.52 -3.20 -6.01
CA ALA A 43 11.78 -2.37 -6.95
C ALA A 43 12.24 -2.58 -8.40
N SER A 44 11.27 -2.72 -9.30
CA SER A 44 11.51 -2.87 -10.73
C SER A 44 10.69 -1.84 -11.50
N ARG A 45 11.37 -0.99 -12.26
CA ARG A 45 10.73 0.00 -13.12
C ARG A 45 10.23 -0.61 -14.42
N ARG A 46 9.22 0.03 -15.00
CA ARG A 46 8.79 -0.21 -16.38
C ARG A 46 9.99 -0.08 -17.34
N PRO A 47 10.16 -0.99 -18.32
CA PRO A 47 11.22 -0.84 -19.31
C PRO A 47 11.02 0.41 -20.17
N ALA A 48 12.12 1.02 -20.62
CA ALA A 48 12.07 2.24 -21.41
C ALA A 48 11.39 2.05 -22.78
N SER A 49 11.47 0.85 -23.35
CA SER A 49 10.84 0.47 -24.61
C SER A 49 10.46 -1.02 -24.64
N PHE A 50 9.44 -1.37 -25.43
CA PHE A 50 9.02 -2.75 -25.66
C PHE A 50 8.34 -2.90 -27.02
N ASP A 51 9.15 -3.07 -28.08
CA ASP A 51 8.66 -2.98 -29.46
C ASP A 51 8.77 -4.29 -30.26
N ASN A 52 9.55 -5.26 -29.76
CA ASN A 52 9.76 -6.54 -30.42
C ASN A 52 10.26 -7.62 -29.43
N TRP A 53 10.39 -8.85 -29.93
CA TRP A 53 10.91 -9.97 -29.15
C TRP A 53 12.37 -9.82 -28.70
N SER A 54 13.19 -9.02 -29.37
CA SER A 54 14.55 -8.70 -28.87
C SER A 54 14.48 -7.78 -27.64
N SER A 55 13.46 -6.93 -27.55
CA SER A 55 13.19 -6.11 -26.36
C SER A 55 12.76 -6.99 -25.19
N TRP A 56 11.92 -8.01 -25.45
CA TRP A 56 11.53 -9.02 -24.47
C TRP A 56 12.74 -9.75 -23.87
N ASP A 57 13.66 -10.21 -24.71
CA ASP A 57 14.83 -10.99 -24.25
C ASP A 57 15.70 -10.20 -23.27
N ARG A 58 15.81 -8.87 -23.47
CA ARG A 58 16.59 -7.94 -22.63
C ARG A 58 15.91 -7.56 -21.31
N LEU A 59 14.62 -7.87 -21.14
CA LEU A 59 13.92 -7.58 -19.88
C LEU A 59 14.53 -8.40 -18.74
N SER A 60 14.64 -7.78 -17.57
CA SER A 60 14.98 -8.51 -16.34
C SER A 60 13.88 -9.53 -16.01
N THR A 61 14.20 -10.53 -15.19
CA THR A 61 13.22 -11.53 -14.73
C THR A 61 11.97 -10.86 -14.15
N LYS A 62 12.15 -9.86 -13.28
CA LYS A 62 11.04 -9.10 -12.68
C LYS A 62 10.20 -8.36 -13.71
N GLN A 63 10.84 -7.73 -14.70
CA GLN A 63 10.11 -7.05 -15.77
C GLN A 63 9.29 -8.03 -16.62
N LYS A 64 9.84 -9.22 -16.92
CA LYS A 64 9.10 -10.29 -17.60
C LYS A 64 7.92 -10.76 -16.77
N MET A 65 8.12 -11.02 -15.48
CA MET A 65 7.05 -11.44 -14.55
C MET A 65 5.94 -10.39 -14.47
N THR A 66 6.27 -9.13 -14.19
CA THR A 66 5.29 -8.03 -14.14
C THR A 66 4.51 -7.91 -15.44
N LEU A 67 5.20 -7.89 -16.59
CA LEU A 67 4.53 -7.71 -17.87
C LEU A 67 3.65 -8.92 -18.26
N SER A 68 4.09 -10.13 -17.96
CA SER A 68 3.31 -11.35 -18.13
C SER A 68 2.02 -11.31 -17.30
N THR A 69 2.12 -11.02 -16.01
CA THR A 69 0.95 -10.92 -15.11
C THR A 69 -0.05 -9.88 -15.62
N LEU A 70 0.41 -8.67 -15.98
CA LEU A 70 -0.45 -7.61 -16.50
C LEU A 70 -1.16 -8.00 -17.82
N ALA A 71 -0.49 -8.81 -18.65
CA ALA A 71 -1.03 -9.34 -19.89
C ALA A 71 -1.98 -10.55 -19.70
N GLY A 72 -2.22 -10.98 -18.45
CA GLY A 72 -3.09 -12.11 -18.11
C GLY A 72 -2.45 -13.47 -18.32
N PHE A 73 -1.11 -13.52 -18.34
CA PHE A 73 -0.33 -14.77 -18.35
C PHE A 73 0.09 -15.16 -16.93
N LYS A 74 0.72 -16.34 -16.80
CA LYS A 74 1.27 -16.78 -15.51
C LYS A 74 2.33 -15.81 -14.98
N ASN A 75 2.39 -15.68 -13.66
CA ASN A 75 3.28 -14.74 -12.97
C ASN A 75 4.78 -15.08 -13.09
N ASP A 76 5.12 -16.29 -13.54
CA ASP A 76 6.50 -16.76 -13.77
C ASP A 76 7.01 -16.53 -15.21
N ALA A 77 6.16 -16.00 -16.09
CA ALA A 77 6.44 -15.77 -17.51
C ALA A 77 6.84 -17.04 -18.32
N THR A 78 6.52 -18.23 -17.82
CA THR A 78 6.91 -19.51 -18.45
C THR A 78 6.02 -19.91 -19.63
N ASP A 79 4.80 -19.36 -19.72
CA ASP A 79 3.79 -19.68 -20.73
C ASP A 79 3.85 -18.77 -21.97
N ILE A 80 4.86 -17.89 -22.05
CA ILE A 80 5.02 -16.94 -23.15
C ILE A 80 5.53 -17.64 -24.42
N LYS A 81 4.68 -17.70 -25.45
CA LYS A 81 5.01 -18.22 -26.78
C LYS A 81 5.44 -17.08 -27.70
N ARG A 82 6.51 -17.28 -28.49
CA ARG A 82 7.03 -16.29 -29.44
C ARG A 82 6.16 -16.19 -30.70
N ASN A 83 4.96 -15.65 -30.57
CA ASN A 83 3.99 -15.44 -31.66
C ASN A 83 3.30 -14.07 -31.59
N LYS A 84 2.61 -13.68 -32.67
CA LYS A 84 1.95 -12.36 -32.78
C LYS A 84 0.92 -12.11 -31.67
N ASN A 85 0.17 -13.12 -31.27
CA ASN A 85 -0.88 -13.00 -30.26
C ASN A 85 -0.32 -12.66 -28.87
N HIS A 86 0.66 -13.43 -28.39
CA HIS A 86 1.28 -13.17 -27.10
C HIS A 86 2.02 -11.83 -27.09
N PHE A 87 2.74 -11.51 -28.18
CA PHE A 87 3.41 -10.23 -28.30
C PHE A 87 2.42 -9.06 -28.21
N SER A 88 1.26 -9.16 -28.87
CA SER A 88 0.21 -8.14 -28.83
C SER A 88 -0.30 -7.91 -27.42
N LYS A 89 -0.59 -8.97 -26.66
CA LYS A 89 -1.05 -8.88 -25.27
C LYS A 89 0.00 -8.25 -24.34
N LEU A 90 1.27 -8.65 -24.49
CA LEU A 90 2.37 -8.08 -23.72
C LEU A 90 2.55 -6.59 -24.05
N ARG A 91 2.46 -6.22 -25.34
CA ARG A 91 2.59 -4.82 -25.76
C ARG A 91 1.43 -3.97 -25.26
N GLU A 92 0.21 -4.49 -25.30
CA GLU A 92 -0.95 -3.82 -24.74
C GLU A 92 -0.76 -3.57 -23.24
N ALA A 93 -0.39 -4.61 -22.47
CA ALA A 93 -0.11 -4.49 -21.05
C ALA A 93 0.99 -3.45 -20.74
N TYR A 94 2.06 -3.42 -21.54
CA TYR A 94 3.14 -2.45 -21.42
C TYR A 94 2.65 -0.99 -21.58
N ILE A 95 1.76 -0.77 -22.55
CA ILE A 95 1.26 0.57 -22.90
C ILE A 95 0.17 1.03 -21.93
N SER A 96 -0.80 0.16 -21.61
CA SER A 96 -2.04 0.57 -20.94
C SER A 96 -2.15 0.18 -19.47
N LYS A 97 -1.31 -0.75 -18.98
CA LYS A 97 -1.45 -1.32 -17.62
C LYS A 97 -0.23 -1.19 -16.71
N TRP A 98 0.89 -0.68 -17.24
CA TRP A 98 2.06 -0.37 -16.41
C TRP A 98 2.34 1.11 -16.53
N ARG A 99 1.88 1.90 -15.55
CA ARG A 99 2.21 3.32 -15.51
C ARG A 99 3.71 3.60 -15.35
N THR A 100 4.15 4.75 -15.85
CA THR A 100 5.57 5.16 -15.80
C THR A 100 6.04 5.58 -14.42
N ASP A 101 5.12 6.04 -13.57
CA ASP A 101 5.39 6.50 -12.21
C ASP A 101 5.30 5.37 -11.18
N LEU A 102 5.07 4.13 -11.61
CA LEU A 102 4.92 2.97 -10.74
C LEU A 102 6.05 1.94 -10.92
N TYR A 103 6.46 1.39 -9.78
CA TYR A 103 7.45 0.33 -9.67
C TYR A 103 6.75 -0.94 -9.22
N SER A 104 7.06 -2.07 -9.85
CA SER A 104 6.66 -3.38 -9.32
C SER A 104 7.62 -3.79 -8.21
N ILE A 105 7.08 -4.02 -7.02
CA ILE A 105 7.83 -4.36 -5.81
C ILE A 105 7.67 -5.85 -5.52
N PHE A 106 8.76 -6.61 -5.62
CA PHE A 106 8.79 -8.04 -5.34
C PHE A 106 9.18 -8.24 -3.87
N TRP A 107 8.20 -8.06 -2.98
CA TRP A 107 8.40 -8.01 -1.53
C TRP A 107 8.44 -9.41 -0.87
N ALA A 108 8.31 -10.50 -1.64
CA ALA A 108 7.99 -11.84 -1.13
C ALA A 108 8.77 -12.29 0.14
N ASN A 109 7.97 -12.84 1.07
CA ASN A 109 8.37 -13.71 2.19
C ASN A 109 8.00 -15.15 1.77
N ASP A 110 8.84 -16.13 2.12
CA ASP A 110 8.65 -17.57 1.87
C ASP A 110 7.38 -18.17 2.52
N SER A 111 6.59 -17.38 3.26
CA SER A 111 5.32 -17.83 3.84
C SER A 111 4.22 -18.01 2.78
N ASN A 112 3.30 -18.93 3.06
CA ASN A 112 2.06 -19.11 2.27
C ASN A 112 0.88 -18.29 2.80
N GLU A 113 1.10 -17.44 3.79
CA GLU A 113 0.03 -16.66 4.44
C GLU A 113 -0.34 -15.41 3.63
N LYS A 114 -1.56 -14.90 3.86
CA LYS A 114 -2.00 -13.62 3.31
C LYS A 114 -1.03 -12.51 3.72
N LEU A 115 -0.62 -11.69 2.76
CA LEU A 115 0.30 -10.57 3.00
C LEU A 115 -0.51 -9.30 3.20
N TRP A 116 -0.62 -8.84 4.45
CA TRP A 116 -1.29 -7.59 4.74
C TRP A 116 -0.41 -6.40 4.38
N LEU A 117 -1.02 -5.40 3.75
CA LEU A 117 -0.32 -4.27 3.13
C LEU A 117 -0.60 -2.94 3.84
N CYS A 118 -1.00 -2.98 5.12
CA CYS A 118 -1.34 -1.78 5.88
C CYS A 118 -0.16 -0.82 6.02
N ASN A 119 1.02 -1.35 6.32
CA ASN A 119 2.28 -0.60 6.33
C ASN A 119 2.66 -0.09 4.94
N VAL A 120 2.40 -0.87 3.90
CA VAL A 120 2.69 -0.48 2.51
C VAL A 120 1.82 0.71 2.09
N PHE A 121 0.53 0.68 2.41
CA PHE A 121 -0.37 1.80 2.17
C PHE A 121 0.11 3.07 2.88
N VAL A 122 0.45 2.98 4.16
CA VAL A 122 0.92 4.15 4.94
C VAL A 122 2.24 4.67 4.38
N GLY A 123 3.18 3.78 4.03
CA GLY A 123 4.46 4.16 3.44
C GLY A 123 4.31 4.87 2.10
N ASP A 124 3.48 4.35 1.20
CA ASP A 124 3.20 4.97 -0.09
C ASP A 124 2.48 6.32 0.06
N ALA A 125 1.54 6.43 1.01
CA ALA A 125 0.87 7.71 1.29
C ALA A 125 1.85 8.76 1.83
N ILE A 126 2.79 8.38 2.70
CA ILE A 126 3.85 9.29 3.18
C ILE A 126 4.76 9.70 2.03
N TYR A 127 5.19 8.74 1.19
CA TYR A 127 6.03 9.02 0.04
C TYR A 127 5.35 9.99 -0.94
N LEU A 128 4.07 9.77 -1.25
CA LEU A 128 3.28 10.67 -2.09
C LEU A 128 3.07 12.05 -1.46
N CYS A 129 2.99 12.13 -0.13
CA CYS A 129 2.78 13.39 0.59
C CYS A 129 4.02 14.29 0.58
N ASN A 130 5.22 13.75 0.75
CA ASN A 130 6.42 14.57 0.98
C ASN A 130 7.73 14.01 0.42
N GLY A 131 7.69 12.91 -0.35
CA GLY A 131 8.87 12.27 -0.94
C GLY A 131 9.81 11.61 0.07
N LYS A 132 9.48 11.60 1.37
CA LYS A 132 10.34 10.96 2.38
C LYS A 132 10.25 9.46 2.27
N ASN A 133 11.40 8.81 2.42
CA ASN A 133 11.48 7.37 2.44
C ASN A 133 11.12 6.83 3.84
N PHE A 134 9.94 6.22 4.00
CA PHE A 134 9.43 5.66 5.26
C PHE A 134 9.88 4.21 5.50
N THR A 135 11.16 3.91 5.27
CA THR A 135 11.65 2.52 5.28
C THR A 135 12.58 2.23 6.45
N SER A 136 12.54 0.98 6.91
CA SER A 136 13.54 0.42 7.82
C SER A 136 14.85 0.09 7.08
N GLY A 137 15.86 -0.42 7.80
CA GLY A 137 17.22 -0.62 7.26
C GLY A 137 17.34 -1.62 6.10
N ASN A 138 16.32 -2.42 5.82
CA ASN A 138 16.27 -3.33 4.66
C ASN A 138 15.50 -2.74 3.46
N ASN A 139 15.19 -1.44 3.48
CA ASN A 139 14.38 -0.76 2.47
C ASN A 139 12.95 -1.31 2.31
N HIS A 140 12.41 -1.96 3.35
CA HIS A 140 10.98 -2.25 3.46
C HIS A 140 10.35 -1.18 4.35
N TYR A 141 9.08 -0.84 4.12
CA TYR A 141 8.33 0.02 5.03
C TYR A 141 8.28 -0.57 6.44
N TYR A 142 8.35 0.31 7.44
CA TYR A 142 8.22 -0.10 8.84
C TYR A 142 6.92 -0.86 9.07
N ASP A 143 7.00 -2.07 9.60
CA ASP A 143 5.82 -2.82 9.98
C ASP A 143 5.13 -2.19 11.22
N PRO A 144 3.86 -2.51 11.50
CA PRO A 144 3.12 -1.89 12.61
C PRO A 144 3.80 -2.07 13.98
N LYS A 145 4.50 -3.18 14.22
CA LYS A 145 5.24 -3.44 15.47
C LYS A 145 6.48 -2.54 15.56
N GLN A 146 7.20 -2.34 14.47
CA GLN A 146 8.33 -1.42 14.42
C GLN A 146 7.88 0.04 14.66
N ILE A 147 6.75 0.44 14.09
CA ILE A 147 6.15 1.76 14.33
C ILE A 147 5.77 1.91 15.81
N TYR A 148 5.04 0.94 16.36
CA TYR A 148 4.65 0.91 17.78
C TYR A 148 5.84 1.07 18.72
N ASN A 149 6.94 0.37 18.43
CA ASN A 149 8.18 0.39 19.21
C ASN A 149 9.03 1.66 18.99
N GLY A 150 8.59 2.62 18.18
CA GLY A 150 9.30 3.87 17.94
C GLY A 150 10.57 3.74 17.08
N GLN A 151 10.65 2.71 16.23
CA GLN A 151 11.83 2.48 15.36
C GLN A 151 11.81 3.33 14.09
N SER A 152 10.69 4.00 13.80
CA SER A 152 10.55 4.92 12.67
C SER A 152 10.85 6.37 13.06
N PHE A 153 10.90 7.28 12.08
CA PHE A 153 11.05 8.71 12.36
C PHE A 153 9.77 9.38 12.90
N LEU A 154 8.65 8.66 12.93
CA LEU A 154 7.38 9.22 13.39
C LEU A 154 7.43 9.55 14.88
N LYS A 155 6.86 10.69 15.26
CA LYS A 155 6.83 11.14 16.65
C LYS A 155 5.55 10.64 17.31
N LYS A 156 5.70 9.83 18.37
CA LYS A 156 4.56 9.38 19.19
C LYS A 156 3.83 10.58 19.81
N ARG A 157 2.50 10.56 19.80
CA ARG A 157 1.66 11.50 20.53
C ARG A 157 1.69 11.15 22.02
N ASN A 158 1.83 12.15 22.87
CA ASN A 158 1.81 11.97 24.33
C ASN A 158 0.39 11.76 24.89
N SER A 159 -0.65 12.06 24.12
CA SER A 159 -2.05 11.93 24.54
C SER A 159 -2.96 11.83 23.32
N PHE A 160 -4.02 11.03 23.43
CA PHE A 160 -5.08 10.92 22.42
C PHE A 160 -5.80 12.27 22.19
N LYS A 161 -5.80 13.16 23.18
CA LYS A 161 -6.41 14.51 23.09
C LYS A 161 -5.73 15.41 22.05
N ASN A 162 -4.49 15.09 21.67
CA ASN A 162 -3.72 15.82 20.68
C ASN A 162 -3.80 15.21 19.27
N VAL A 163 -4.60 14.16 19.11
CA VAL A 163 -4.74 13.44 17.84
C VAL A 163 -5.54 14.29 16.87
N GLN A 164 -5.09 14.29 15.62
CA GLN A 164 -5.68 15.10 14.56
C GLN A 164 -5.69 14.33 13.24
N ALA A 165 -6.44 14.84 12.25
CA ALA A 165 -6.35 14.35 10.89
C ALA A 165 -4.91 14.46 10.35
N GLY A 166 -4.45 13.40 9.70
CA GLY A 166 -3.08 13.21 9.23
C GLY A 166 -2.16 12.53 10.23
N ASP A 167 -2.62 12.22 11.44
CA ASP A 167 -1.89 11.33 12.34
C ASP A 167 -2.05 9.87 11.91
N ILE A 168 -1.12 9.03 12.31
CA ILE A 168 -1.08 7.59 12.04
C ILE A 168 -1.51 6.86 13.31
N CYS A 169 -2.50 5.99 13.20
CA CYS A 169 -2.96 5.12 14.28
C CYS A 169 -2.40 3.72 14.08
N VAL A 170 -1.65 3.22 15.07
CA VAL A 170 -1.27 1.81 15.18
C VAL A 170 -2.25 1.12 16.11
N PHE A 171 -2.88 0.04 15.62
CA PHE A 171 -3.81 -0.79 16.37
C PHE A 171 -3.03 -1.97 16.96
N GLY A 172 -2.71 -1.89 18.25
CA GLY A 172 -1.80 -2.78 18.95
C GLY A 172 -0.43 -2.77 18.29
N THR A 173 -0.04 -3.90 17.72
CA THR A 173 1.21 -4.05 16.96
C THR A 173 1.00 -4.72 15.61
N SER A 174 -0.24 -4.88 15.14
CA SER A 174 -0.58 -5.72 13.98
C SER A 174 -1.11 -4.93 12.79
N HIS A 175 -1.62 -3.71 13.00
CA HIS A 175 -2.26 -2.94 11.94
C HIS A 175 -2.00 -1.44 12.09
N VAL A 176 -2.01 -0.73 10.96
CA VAL A 176 -1.75 0.71 10.92
C VAL A 176 -2.61 1.39 9.87
N GLU A 177 -3.12 2.59 10.19
CA GLU A 177 -3.93 3.41 9.28
C GLU A 177 -3.65 4.91 9.46
N ILE A 178 -4.03 5.72 8.47
CA ILE A 178 -3.97 7.18 8.53
C ILE A 178 -5.33 7.72 8.98
N ILE A 179 -5.34 8.55 10.02
CA ILE A 179 -6.54 9.25 10.49
C ILE A 179 -6.92 10.33 9.49
N THR A 180 -8.15 10.28 9.01
CA THR A 180 -8.69 11.22 8.01
C THR A 180 -9.59 12.28 8.64
N LYS A 181 -10.20 11.99 9.79
CA LYS A 181 -11.10 12.91 10.50
C LYS A 181 -11.22 12.54 11.97
N ILE A 182 -11.35 13.54 12.84
CA ILE A 182 -11.72 13.38 14.25
C ILE A 182 -13.19 13.76 14.42
N HIS A 183 -13.91 12.95 15.19
CA HIS A 183 -15.29 13.18 15.58
C HIS A 183 -15.34 13.50 17.06
N LYS A 184 -15.75 14.73 17.39
CA LYS A 184 -15.99 15.11 18.78
C LYS A 184 -17.39 14.69 19.18
N ASN A 185 -17.49 13.89 20.23
CA ASN A 185 -18.77 13.38 20.72
C ASN A 185 -19.11 14.06 22.05
N TRP A 186 -20.39 14.38 22.22
CA TRP A 186 -20.88 15.09 23.42
C TRP A 186 -21.34 14.14 24.54
N ILE A 187 -21.73 12.90 24.20
CA ILE A 187 -22.27 11.88 25.13
C ILE A 187 -21.36 10.64 25.19
N ALA A 188 -20.43 10.48 24.25
CA ALA A 188 -19.54 9.33 24.15
C ALA A 188 -18.09 9.80 23.96
N ASP A 189 -17.15 8.87 24.02
CA ASP A 189 -15.74 9.17 23.72
C ASP A 189 -15.59 9.65 22.27
N ASP A 190 -14.63 10.54 22.06
CA ASP A 190 -14.31 11.04 20.72
C ASP A 190 -13.89 9.87 19.81
N GLY A 191 -14.37 9.90 18.58
CA GLY A 191 -14.09 8.88 17.56
C GLY A 191 -13.24 9.42 16.41
N PHE A 192 -12.92 8.56 15.45
CA PHE A 192 -12.22 8.97 14.24
C PHE A 192 -12.59 8.14 13.00
N CYS A 193 -12.33 8.75 11.83
CA CYS A 193 -12.31 8.03 10.56
C CYS A 193 -10.86 7.81 10.15
N SER A 194 -10.56 6.66 9.56
CA SER A 194 -9.22 6.36 9.04
C SER A 194 -9.27 5.54 7.75
N ILE A 195 -8.15 5.50 7.06
CA ILE A 195 -7.95 4.86 5.75
C ILE A 195 -6.67 4.02 5.77
N GLY A 196 -6.69 2.87 5.11
CA GLY A 196 -5.56 1.96 4.98
C GLY A 196 -5.83 0.82 4.01
N ALA A 197 -4.88 -0.12 3.92
CA ALA A 197 -5.07 -1.39 3.22
C ALA A 197 -5.05 -2.55 4.22
N GLY A 198 -5.96 -3.51 4.10
CA GLY A 198 -5.97 -4.71 4.95
C GLY A 198 -6.98 -4.72 6.11
N ARG A 199 -7.94 -3.78 6.14
CA ARG A 199 -9.06 -3.86 7.07
C ARG A 199 -10.10 -4.87 6.55
N GLY A 200 -10.65 -5.72 7.42
CA GLY A 200 -11.84 -6.54 7.12
C GLY A 200 -11.64 -7.76 6.22
N GLY A 201 -10.46 -7.91 5.60
CA GLY A 201 -10.13 -9.06 4.75
C GLY A 201 -10.92 -9.18 3.46
N ASN A 202 -11.58 -8.11 3.04
CA ASN A 202 -12.35 -8.03 1.80
C ASN A 202 -11.77 -6.97 0.86
N ARG A 203 -11.86 -7.22 -0.45
CA ARG A 203 -11.39 -6.30 -1.50
C ARG A 203 -12.02 -4.92 -1.36
N ASP A 204 -13.31 -4.90 -1.06
CA ASP A 204 -14.12 -3.68 -1.04
C ASP A 204 -13.73 -2.73 0.10
N ASP A 205 -13.01 -3.21 1.12
CA ASP A 205 -12.58 -2.38 2.24
C ASP A 205 -11.19 -1.75 2.02
N MET A 206 -10.44 -2.18 1.01
CA MET A 206 -9.08 -1.70 0.75
C MET A 206 -9.10 -0.29 0.15
N GLY A 207 -8.41 0.65 0.81
CA GLY A 207 -8.35 2.04 0.36
C GLY A 207 -9.61 2.86 0.68
N LEU A 208 -10.57 2.32 1.44
CA LEU A 208 -11.77 3.04 1.85
C LEU A 208 -11.60 3.70 3.22
N ILE A 209 -12.19 4.89 3.34
CA ILE A 209 -12.37 5.55 4.64
C ILE A 209 -13.44 4.79 5.41
N LYS A 210 -13.15 4.49 6.67
CA LYS A 210 -14.09 3.89 7.60
C LYS A 210 -14.12 4.72 8.87
N CYS A 211 -15.32 5.07 9.29
CA CYS A 211 -15.59 5.88 10.47
C CYS A 211 -16.23 5.04 11.56
N ASP A 212 -16.20 5.56 12.78
CA ASP A 212 -16.98 5.01 13.87
C ASP A 212 -18.47 5.23 13.61
N SER A 213 -19.27 4.22 13.94
CA SER A 213 -20.72 4.38 13.97
C SER A 213 -21.11 5.19 15.19
N PHE A 214 -21.88 6.26 14.97
CA PHE A 214 -22.32 7.28 15.94
C PHE A 214 -23.02 6.74 17.22
N PHE A 215 -23.39 5.44 17.26
CA PHE A 215 -24.16 4.81 18.34
C PHE A 215 -23.58 3.46 18.84
N SER A 216 -22.37 3.08 18.45
CA SER A 216 -21.82 1.78 18.85
C SER A 216 -20.94 1.90 20.10
N PHE A 217 -21.42 1.36 21.22
CA PHE A 217 -20.55 0.89 22.29
C PHE A 217 -19.57 -0.16 21.70
N GLY A 218 -18.30 0.22 21.51
CA GLY A 218 -17.22 -0.73 21.23
C GLY A 218 -16.51 -0.69 19.87
N LYS A 219 -16.56 0.36 19.04
CA LYS A 219 -15.67 0.42 17.85
C LYS A 219 -15.06 1.80 17.59
N ARG A 220 -13.74 1.84 17.87
CA ARG A 220 -12.68 2.82 17.51
C ARG A 220 -12.69 4.18 18.20
N GLU A 221 -12.82 4.13 19.52
CA GLU A 221 -12.61 5.28 20.40
C GLU A 221 -11.16 5.82 20.32
N LEU A 222 -11.01 7.13 20.42
CA LEU A 222 -9.69 7.77 20.54
C LEU A 222 -8.99 7.37 21.84
N ASP A 223 -9.75 7.26 22.93
CA ASP A 223 -9.28 6.79 24.22
C ASP A 223 -9.37 5.27 24.30
N ASN A 224 -8.43 4.59 23.63
CA ASN A 224 -8.37 3.13 23.62
C ASN A 224 -6.93 2.69 23.87
N ASP A 225 -6.72 1.87 24.89
CA ASP A 225 -5.39 1.39 25.29
C ASP A 225 -4.68 0.55 24.21
N ASN A 226 -5.44 0.02 23.25
CA ASN A 226 -4.91 -0.69 22.10
C ASN A 226 -4.52 0.25 20.94
N HIS A 227 -4.73 1.57 21.05
CA HIS A 227 -4.33 2.52 20.01
C HIS A 227 -3.05 3.27 20.42
N THR A 228 -2.14 3.44 19.47
CA THR A 228 -1.01 4.35 19.63
C THR A 228 -0.91 5.28 18.43
N TYR A 229 -0.82 6.57 18.71
CA TYR A 229 -0.88 7.61 17.69
C TYR A 229 0.48 8.24 17.42
N PHE A 230 0.74 8.52 16.15
CA PHE A 230 1.99 9.08 15.69
C PHE A 230 1.76 10.24 14.71
N GLN A 231 2.68 11.19 14.68
CA GLN A 231 2.72 12.26 13.69
C GLN A 231 4.01 12.22 12.88
N ILE A 232 3.95 12.70 11.64
CA ILE A 232 5.11 12.94 10.77
C ILE A 232 5.87 14.18 11.23
#